data_AF-Q4SMW2-F1
#
_entry.id   AF-Q4SMW2-F1
#
_cell.length_a   1.000
_cell.length_b   1.000
_cell.length_c   1.000
_cell.angle_alpha   90.00
_cell.angle_beta   90.00
_cell.angle_gamma   90.00
#
_symmetry.space_group_name_H-M   'P 1'
#
loop_
_entity.id
_entity.type
_entity.pdbx_description
1 polymer ?
#
loop_
_entity_poly.entity_id
_entity_poly.type
_entity_poly.pdbx_seq_one_letter_code
_entity_poly.pdbx_strand_id
1 'polypeptide(L)'
;QKRLQKELLALQNDPPPGMTLNEKSVQNTITQWIVDMEGAPGTLYEGEKFQLLFKFSSRYPFDSPQVIFTGENIPIHPHVYSNGHICLSILTEDWSPALSVQSVCLSIISMLSSCKEKRRPPDNSFYVRTCNKNPKKTKWWYHG
;
A
#
# COMPACT_ATOMS: atom_id res chain seq x y z
N GLN A 1 8.22 -2.92 -18.69
CA GLN A 1 8.42 -1.45 -18.59
C GLN A 1 7.25 -0.63 -19.16
N LYS A 2 6.72 -0.92 -20.36
CA LYS A 2 5.55 -0.19 -20.93
C LYS A 2 4.33 -0.09 -20.00
N ARG A 3 4.03 -1.15 -19.23
CA ARG A 3 2.92 -1.15 -18.25
C ARG A 3 3.08 -0.08 -17.15
N LEU A 4 4.25 -0.04 -16.52
CA LEU A 4 4.54 0.91 -15.44
C LEU A 4 4.49 2.35 -15.94
N GLN A 5 5.00 2.63 -17.14
CA GLN A 5 4.91 3.98 -17.72
C GLN A 5 3.46 4.41 -17.95
N LYS A 6 2.60 3.51 -18.43
CA LYS A 6 1.17 3.79 -18.61
C LYS A 6 0.47 4.07 -17.28
N GLU A 7 0.77 3.29 -16.25
CA GLU A 7 0.18 3.51 -14.91
C GLU A 7 0.71 4.75 -14.21
N LEU A 8 2.00 5.06 -14.41
CA LEU A 8 2.61 6.29 -13.91
C LEU A 8 1.88 7.51 -14.48
N LEU A 9 1.69 7.54 -15.80
CA LEU A 9 0.96 8.62 -16.47
C LEU A 9 -0.49 8.70 -16.00
N ALA A 10 -1.15 7.55 -15.81
CA ALA A 10 -2.52 7.54 -15.28
C ALA A 10 -2.60 8.15 -13.88
N LEU A 11 -1.69 7.77 -12.98
CA LEU A 11 -1.61 8.33 -11.62
C LEU A 11 -1.20 9.80 -11.58
N GLN A 12 -0.37 10.25 -12.52
CA GLN A 12 0.00 11.67 -12.62
C GLN A 12 -1.16 12.53 -13.14
N ASN A 13 -1.93 11.99 -14.09
CA ASN A 13 -3.02 12.73 -14.72
C ASN A 13 -4.30 12.74 -13.86
N ASP A 14 -4.61 11.61 -13.21
CA ASP A 14 -5.86 11.43 -12.47
C ASP A 14 -5.63 10.52 -11.23
N PRO A 15 -4.95 11.02 -10.18
CA PRO A 15 -4.75 10.25 -8.97
C PRO A 15 -6.06 10.07 -8.18
N PRO A 16 -6.20 8.99 -7.40
CA PRO A 16 -7.31 8.84 -6.46
C PRO A 16 -7.44 10.04 -5.50
N PRO A 17 -8.66 10.39 -5.06
CA PRO A 17 -8.87 11.47 -4.09
C PRO A 17 -8.01 11.28 -2.83
N GLY A 18 -7.33 12.34 -2.41
CA GLY A 18 -6.44 12.31 -1.26
C GLY A 18 -5.11 11.59 -1.51
N MET A 19 -4.77 11.23 -2.74
CA MET A 19 -3.46 10.64 -3.07
C MET A 19 -2.73 11.45 -4.13
N THR A 20 -1.40 11.49 -4.01
CA THR A 20 -0.53 12.14 -4.99
C THR A 20 0.74 11.35 -5.18
N LEU A 21 1.17 11.18 -6.43
CA LEU A 21 2.44 10.54 -6.73
C LEU A 21 3.59 11.50 -6.39
N ASN A 22 4.56 11.04 -5.60
CA ASN A 22 5.70 11.85 -5.23
C ASN A 22 6.75 11.87 -6.36
N GLU A 23 6.86 13.01 -7.03
CA GLU A 23 7.71 13.19 -8.22
C GLU A 23 9.20 12.91 -7.96
N LYS A 24 9.68 13.16 -6.73
CA LYS A 24 11.09 12.89 -6.35
C LYS A 24 11.42 11.40 -6.33
N SER A 25 10.41 10.53 -6.16
CA SER A 25 10.60 9.07 -6.19
C SER A 25 10.84 8.54 -7.60
N VAL A 26 10.29 9.19 -8.62
CA VAL A 26 10.26 8.68 -10.00
C VAL A 26 11.58 8.97 -10.73
N GLN A 27 12.31 10.00 -10.32
CA GLN A 27 13.54 10.45 -10.97
C GLN A 27 14.73 9.48 -10.78
N ASN A 28 14.76 8.70 -9.69
CA ASN A 28 15.90 7.85 -9.34
C ASN A 28 15.72 6.39 -9.78
N THR A 29 14.51 5.83 -9.78
CA THR A 29 14.29 4.44 -10.23
C THR A 29 12.83 4.20 -10.61
N ILE A 30 12.58 3.72 -11.84
CA ILE A 30 11.23 3.40 -12.35
C ILE A 30 10.54 2.28 -11.52
N THR A 31 11.30 1.50 -10.75
CA THR A 31 10.82 0.32 -10.01
C THR A 31 10.36 0.61 -8.58
N GLN A 32 10.46 1.85 -8.10
CA GLN A 32 9.98 2.24 -6.77
C GLN A 32 9.23 3.56 -6.82
N TRP A 33 7.98 3.57 -6.35
CA TRP A 33 7.15 4.77 -6.30
C TRP A 33 6.74 5.07 -4.86
N ILE A 34 6.80 6.34 -4.49
CA ILE A 34 6.22 6.86 -3.26
C ILE A 34 4.91 7.56 -3.61
N VAL A 35 3.84 7.18 -2.94
CA VAL A 35 2.53 7.81 -3.06
C VAL A 35 2.18 8.42 -1.72
N ASP A 36 2.00 9.73 -1.70
CA ASP A 36 1.50 10.45 -0.54
C ASP A 36 -0.01 10.25 -0.44
N MET A 37 -0.53 10.02 0.75
CA MET A 37 -1.94 9.75 1.05
C MET A 37 -2.39 10.63 2.21
N GLU A 38 -3.56 11.23 2.07
CA GLU A 38 -4.28 11.94 3.12
C GLU A 38 -5.53 11.13 3.49
N GLY A 39 -5.79 10.96 4.79
CA GLY A 39 -6.96 10.23 5.24
C GLY A 39 -8.26 10.96 4.88
N ALA A 40 -9.24 10.20 4.39
CA ALA A 40 -10.46 10.75 3.84
C ALA A 40 -11.32 11.46 4.91
N PRO A 41 -12.08 12.51 4.55
CA PRO A 41 -13.01 13.18 5.45
C PRO A 41 -14.07 12.23 6.02
N GLY A 42 -14.43 12.43 7.28
CA GLY A 42 -15.41 11.61 8.00
C GLY A 42 -14.88 10.24 8.45
N THR A 43 -13.58 9.98 8.30
CA THR A 43 -12.93 8.74 8.74
C THR A 43 -12.11 8.98 10.00
N LEU A 44 -11.71 7.90 10.67
CA LEU A 44 -10.81 7.99 11.83
C LEU A 44 -9.44 8.59 11.48
N TYR A 45 -9.07 8.64 10.20
CA TYR A 45 -7.78 9.10 9.71
C TYR A 45 -7.84 10.48 9.05
N GLU A 46 -8.98 11.17 9.12
CA GLU A 46 -9.17 12.49 8.52
C GLU A 46 -8.03 13.47 8.87
N GLY A 47 -7.46 14.11 7.84
CA GLY A 47 -6.38 15.09 7.98
C GLY A 47 -5.01 14.51 8.31
N GLU A 48 -4.89 13.21 8.59
CA GLU A 48 -3.60 12.55 8.74
C GLU A 48 -2.96 12.26 7.39
N LYS A 49 -1.64 12.47 7.31
CA LYS A 49 -0.83 12.18 6.12
C LYS A 49 -0.01 10.91 6.33
N PHE A 50 -0.02 10.07 5.32
CA PHE A 50 0.71 8.80 5.25
C PHE A 50 1.47 8.73 3.93
N GLN A 51 2.46 7.84 3.87
CA GLN A 51 3.18 7.54 2.64
C GLN A 51 3.11 6.06 2.34
N LEU A 52 2.93 5.71 1.08
CA LEU A 52 3.00 4.35 0.58
C LEU A 52 4.22 4.17 -0.31
N LEU A 53 4.96 3.10 -0.09
CA LEU A 53 6.06 2.68 -0.93
C LEU A 53 5.65 1.48 -1.76
N PHE A 54 5.57 1.68 -3.07
CA PHE A 54 5.39 0.63 -4.06
C PHE A 54 6.75 0.18 -4.59
N LYS A 55 7.04 -1.13 -4.53
CA LYS A 55 8.21 -1.74 -5.17
C LYS A 55 7.76 -2.76 -6.20
N PHE A 56 8.20 -2.56 -7.44
CA PHE A 56 7.86 -3.42 -8.56
C PHE A 56 8.96 -4.45 -8.80
N SER A 57 8.56 -5.71 -8.97
CA SER A 57 9.49 -6.76 -9.42
C SER A 57 9.65 -6.71 -10.94
N SER A 58 10.67 -7.41 -11.46
CA SER A 58 10.83 -7.59 -12.91
C SER A 58 9.69 -8.36 -13.57
N ARG A 59 8.88 -9.10 -12.79
CA ARG A 59 7.73 -9.88 -13.26
C ARG A 59 6.41 -9.13 -13.22
N TYR A 60 6.38 -7.88 -12.73
CA TYR A 60 5.17 -7.07 -12.75
C TYR A 60 4.68 -6.85 -14.20
N PRO A 61 3.37 -7.02 -14.51
CA PRO A 61 2.23 -7.16 -13.59
C PRO A 61 1.80 -8.60 -13.27
N PHE A 62 2.57 -9.62 -13.67
CA PHE A 62 2.26 -11.02 -13.32
C PHE A 62 2.48 -11.31 -11.83
N ASP A 63 3.43 -10.62 -11.21
CA ASP A 63 3.52 -10.52 -9.76
C ASP A 63 2.95 -9.18 -9.29
N SER A 64 2.30 -9.16 -8.12
CA SER A 64 1.87 -7.92 -7.46
C SER A 64 3.05 -6.96 -7.20
N PRO A 65 2.81 -5.67 -6.96
CA PRO A 65 3.81 -4.83 -6.32
C PRO A 65 3.94 -5.22 -4.85
N GLN A 66 5.12 -5.03 -4.26
CA GLN A 66 5.23 -4.98 -2.80
C GLN A 66 4.80 -3.58 -2.35
N VAL A 67 3.83 -3.49 -1.44
CA VAL A 67 3.29 -2.22 -0.96
C VAL A 67 3.34 -2.20 0.55
N ILE A 68 3.92 -1.13 1.10
CA ILE A 68 4.00 -0.90 2.55
C ILE A 68 3.72 0.58 2.84
N PHE A 69 3.16 0.87 4.01
CA PHE A 69 3.26 2.20 4.58
C PHE A 69 4.72 2.51 4.93
N THR A 70 5.14 3.74 4.67
CA THR A 70 6.48 4.26 4.92
C THR A 70 6.38 5.67 5.51
N GLY A 71 7.54 6.30 5.73
CA GLY A 71 7.62 7.59 6.39
C GLY A 71 7.50 7.48 7.91
N GLU A 72 7.23 8.62 8.55
CA GLU A 72 7.19 8.73 10.02
C GLU A 72 5.84 8.29 10.60
N ASN A 73 4.76 8.37 9.80
CA ASN A 73 3.41 8.07 10.26
C ASN A 73 2.88 6.78 9.61
N ILE A 74 2.69 5.74 10.43
CA ILE A 74 2.12 4.45 10.02
C ILE A 74 0.74 4.29 10.65
N PRO A 75 -0.35 4.19 9.87
CA PRO A 75 -1.71 4.19 10.41
C PRO A 75 -1.91 3.00 11.35
N ILE A 76 -2.52 3.25 12.50
CA ILE A 76 -2.95 2.21 13.43
C ILE A 76 -4.24 1.61 12.86
N HIS A 77 -4.16 0.42 12.27
CA HIS A 77 -5.28 -0.22 11.59
C HIS A 77 -5.21 -1.76 11.73
N PRO A 78 -6.34 -2.49 11.84
CA PRO A 78 -6.36 -3.95 12.01
C PRO A 78 -5.63 -4.75 10.92
N HIS A 79 -5.43 -4.14 9.75
CA HIS A 79 -4.73 -4.70 8.60
C HIS A 79 -3.39 -4.02 8.30
N VAL A 80 -2.88 -3.18 9.21
CA VAL A 80 -1.60 -2.48 9.06
C VAL A 80 -0.69 -2.74 10.26
N TYR A 81 0.40 -3.45 10.00
CA TYR A 81 1.43 -3.74 10.97
C TYR A 81 2.28 -2.50 11.26
N SER A 82 2.89 -2.43 12.44
CA SER A 82 3.67 -1.25 12.85
C SER A 82 4.95 -1.05 12.05
N ASN A 83 5.40 -2.05 11.29
CA ASN A 83 6.50 -1.93 10.32
C ASN A 83 6.02 -1.46 8.93
N GLY A 84 4.74 -1.10 8.81
CA GLY A 84 4.12 -0.62 7.58
C GLY A 84 3.59 -1.72 6.66
N HIS A 85 3.76 -3.00 6.99
CA HIS A 85 3.20 -4.07 6.16
C HIS A 85 1.67 -4.01 6.15
N ILE A 86 1.10 -4.26 4.97
CA ILE A 86 -0.34 -4.18 4.72
C ILE A 86 -0.87 -5.59 4.43
N CYS A 87 -1.91 -5.99 5.14
CA CYS A 87 -2.61 -7.25 4.91
C CYS A 87 -3.86 -7.00 4.05
N LEU A 88 -3.69 -7.08 2.73
CA LEU A 88 -4.79 -6.98 1.77
C LEU A 88 -4.64 -8.08 0.72
N SER A 89 -5.73 -8.80 0.44
CA SER A 89 -5.75 -9.91 -0.52
C SER A 89 -5.37 -9.48 -1.93
N ILE A 90 -5.66 -8.23 -2.32
CA ILE A 90 -5.25 -7.64 -3.60
C ILE A 90 -3.73 -7.63 -3.80
N LEU A 91 -2.94 -7.70 -2.72
CA LEU A 91 -1.47 -7.76 -2.77
C LEU A 91 -0.95 -9.20 -2.82
N THR A 92 -1.81 -10.19 -2.59
CA THR A 92 -1.48 -11.61 -2.45
C THR A 92 -2.33 -12.46 -3.40
N GLU A 93 -3.41 -13.07 -2.92
CA GLU A 93 -4.19 -14.10 -3.61
C GLU A 93 -5.14 -13.55 -4.67
N ASP A 94 -5.67 -12.34 -4.46
CA ASP A 94 -6.59 -11.69 -5.41
C ASP A 94 -5.84 -10.86 -6.46
N TRP A 95 -4.50 -10.84 -6.42
CA TRP A 95 -3.73 -10.15 -7.44
C TRP A 95 -3.91 -10.81 -8.80
N SER A 96 -4.20 -10.00 -9.81
CA SER A 96 -4.20 -10.41 -11.20
C SER A 96 -3.52 -9.33 -12.06
N PRO A 97 -2.95 -9.69 -13.22
CA PRO A 97 -2.36 -8.72 -14.14
C PRO A 97 -3.34 -7.64 -14.64
N ALA A 98 -4.65 -7.85 -14.48
CA ALA A 98 -5.68 -6.87 -14.82
C ALA A 98 -5.75 -5.71 -13.81
N LEU A 99 -5.31 -5.92 -12.57
CA LEU A 99 -5.28 -4.90 -11.52
C LEU A 99 -4.15 -3.90 -11.73
N SER A 100 -4.35 -2.67 -11.25
CA SER A 100 -3.42 -1.55 -11.39
C SER A 100 -2.96 -1.01 -10.03
N VAL A 101 -1.92 -0.18 -10.03
CA VAL A 101 -1.49 0.57 -8.84
C VAL A 101 -2.63 1.45 -8.32
N GLN A 102 -3.43 2.06 -9.21
CA GLN A 102 -4.60 2.84 -8.82
C GLN A 102 -5.64 1.98 -8.09
N SER A 103 -5.89 0.76 -8.56
CA SER A 103 -6.78 -0.20 -7.89
C SER A 103 -6.28 -0.54 -6.48
N VAL A 104 -4.98 -0.75 -6.31
CA VAL A 104 -4.36 -1.00 -4.99
C VAL A 104 -4.50 0.22 -4.07
N CYS A 105 -4.23 1.42 -4.58
CA CYS A 105 -4.42 2.67 -3.86
C CYS A 105 -5.86 2.81 -3.34
N LEU A 106 -6.86 2.59 -4.22
CA LEU A 106 -8.27 2.63 -3.86
C LEU A 106 -8.64 1.59 -2.80
N SER A 107 -8.12 0.37 -2.90
CA SER A 107 -8.32 -0.66 -1.86
C SER A 107 -7.77 -0.23 -0.51
N ILE A 108 -6.61 0.43 -0.46
CA ILE A 108 -6.01 0.92 0.80
C ILE A 108 -6.83 2.08 1.38
N ILE A 109 -7.28 3.04 0.57
CA ILE A 109 -8.17 4.11 1.04
C ILE A 109 -9.45 3.52 1.60
N SER A 110 -10.09 2.60 0.87
CA SER A 110 -11.34 1.96 1.30
C SER A 110 -11.15 1.18 2.60
N MET A 111 -10.03 0.47 2.74
CA MET A 111 -9.65 -0.23 3.97
C MET A 111 -9.59 0.74 5.15
N LEU A 112 -8.85 1.85 5.04
CA LEU A 112 -8.77 2.85 6.11
C LEU A 112 -10.12 3.52 6.38
N SER A 113 -10.90 3.82 5.34
CA SER A 113 -12.16 4.56 5.46
C SER A 113 -13.27 3.77 6.15
N SER A 114 -13.26 2.44 5.98
CA SER A 114 -14.24 1.53 6.61
C SER A 114 -13.89 1.14 8.05
N CYS A 115 -12.73 1.57 8.54
CA CYS A 115 -12.27 1.25 9.88
C CYS A 115 -13.12 1.93 10.97
N LYS A 116 -13.64 1.14 11.90
CA LYS A 116 -14.43 1.62 13.03
C LYS A 116 -13.62 1.83 14.32
N GLU A 117 -12.41 1.29 14.39
CA GLU A 117 -11.56 1.35 15.59
C GLU A 117 -10.07 1.31 15.21
N LYS A 118 -9.29 2.30 15.68
CA LYS A 118 -7.83 2.31 15.53
C LYS A 118 -7.19 1.28 16.47
N ARG A 119 -6.94 0.08 15.95
CA ARG A 119 -6.18 -0.98 16.63
C ARG A 119 -5.17 -1.63 15.70
N ARG A 120 -4.12 -2.24 16.23
CA ARG A 120 -3.15 -3.04 15.46
C ARG A 120 -3.67 -4.47 15.23
N PRO A 121 -3.12 -5.20 14.24
CA PRO A 121 -3.34 -6.65 14.16
C PRO A 121 -2.98 -7.34 15.48
N PRO A 122 -3.73 -8.35 15.93
CA PRO A 122 -3.49 -9.03 17.22
C PRO A 122 -2.11 -9.71 17.28
N ASP A 123 -1.60 -10.15 16.14
CA ASP A 123 -0.29 -10.78 15.96
C ASP A 123 0.84 -9.76 15.70
N ASN A 124 0.59 -8.45 15.80
CA ASN A 124 1.54 -7.40 15.37
C ASN A 124 2.95 -7.59 15.94
N SER A 125 3.08 -7.76 17.26
CA SER A 125 4.39 -7.91 17.91
C SER A 125 5.14 -9.17 17.46
N PHE A 126 4.40 -10.27 17.21
CA PHE A 126 4.97 -11.51 16.72
C PHE A 126 5.38 -11.39 15.25
N TYR A 127 4.49 -10.85 14.42
CA TYR A 127 4.73 -10.63 13.00
C TYR A 127 5.95 -9.73 12.79
N VAL A 128 6.02 -8.57 13.44
CA VAL A 128 7.12 -7.62 13.24
C VAL A 128 8.48 -8.22 13.63
N ARG A 129 8.52 -9.11 14.65
CA ARG A 129 9.74 -9.80 15.08
C ARG A 129 10.17 -10.92 14.13
N THR A 130 9.22 -11.59 13.48
CA THR A 130 9.46 -12.82 12.70
C THR A 130 9.41 -12.60 11.19
N CYS A 131 8.79 -11.51 10.73
CA CYS A 131 8.62 -11.23 9.32
C CYS A 131 9.97 -10.91 8.68
N ASN A 132 10.17 -11.44 7.48
CA ASN A 132 11.28 -11.05 6.65
C ASN A 132 11.07 -9.59 6.18
N LYS A 133 12.15 -8.84 5.88
CA LYS A 133 12.06 -7.46 5.34
C LYS A 133 11.25 -7.38 4.03
N ASN A 134 10.96 -8.52 3.40
CA ASN A 134 10.04 -8.65 2.28
C ASN A 134 8.72 -9.32 2.76
N PRO A 135 7.59 -8.58 2.81
CA PRO A 135 6.27 -9.10 3.22
C PRO A 135 5.81 -10.29 2.37
N LYS A 136 6.25 -10.38 1.11
CA LYS A 136 5.84 -11.47 0.20
C LYS A 136 6.42 -12.82 0.55
N LYS A 137 7.46 -12.86 1.39
CA LYS A 137 8.04 -14.11 1.90
C LYS A 137 7.40 -14.54 3.23
N THR A 138 6.46 -13.76 3.76
CA THR A 138 5.77 -14.07 5.01
C THR A 138 4.49 -14.85 4.71
N LYS A 139 4.29 -15.97 5.43
CA LYS A 139 3.04 -16.75 5.37
C LYS A 139 1.98 -16.02 6.19
N TRP A 140 0.92 -15.53 5.53
CA TRP A 140 -0.15 -14.77 6.17
C TRP A 140 -1.15 -15.71 6.86
N TRP A 141 -1.65 -15.28 8.02
CA TRP A 141 -2.79 -15.89 8.69
C TRP A 141 -3.92 -14.86 8.71
N TYR A 142 -4.96 -15.09 7.92
CA TYR A 142 -6.11 -14.21 7.91
C TYR A 142 -6.98 -14.51 9.14
N HIS A 143 -7.21 -13.49 9.97
CA HIS A 143 -8.15 -13.59 11.09
C HIS A 143 -9.51 -13.08 10.62
N GLY A 144 -10.49 -13.98 10.60
CA GLY A 144 -11.90 -13.67 10.34
C GLY A 144 -12.59 -13.03 11.53
#